data_AF-A0A843BY03-F1
#
_entry.id   AF-A0A843BY03-F1
#
_cell.length_a   1.000
_cell.length_b   1.000
_cell.length_c   1.000
_cell.angle_alpha   90.00
_cell.angle_beta   90.00
_cell.angle_gamma   90.00
#
_symmetry.space_group_name_H-M   'P 1'
#
loop_
_entity.id
_entity.type
_entity.pdbx_description
1 polymer ?
#
loop_
_entity_poly.entity_id
_entity_poly.type
_entity_poly.pdbx_seq_one_letter_code
_entity_poly.pdbx_strand_id
1 'polypeptide(L)'
;MNETVSLDTTVTKRPSRRFVTLDFARGIAILIMLILHIVKHILDTDTLMSDVNIVTEPIIALSAMIIIPFFGGLAGFFLIASSASNMVSMYRDLEKGKSVRSLILKQIIGGFILLIFAMICEGFTGYWGALGDFFLNMNNPAATNWAIALWRWNHFETIHAIAWCIIINGIIHGLLSMNGRWKNRRKLITSYIIMAVVVVALTLPVWILVDKIVPGYPFTVLEPKILISTPRIGFETFWEIIRAPFLNVFASPIEPLFPYLAISFVGSIIGIIISQPKEKIDINFPRKMFLIGLTMFLSGLIGIVFVIANVAIKTGFLVTGDIM
;
A
#
# COMPACT_ATOMS: atom_id res chain seq x y z
N MET A 1 29.56 -46.64 -31.24
CA MET A 1 28.24 -46.04 -31.53
C MET A 1 27.70 -45.52 -30.21
N ASN A 2 27.78 -44.20 -29.99
CA ASN A 2 27.24 -43.57 -28.78
C ASN A 2 25.80 -43.17 -29.07
N GLU A 3 24.86 -43.84 -28.41
CA GLU A 3 23.44 -43.46 -28.42
C GLU A 3 23.27 -42.13 -27.66
N THR A 4 23.04 -41.07 -28.43
CA THR A 4 22.52 -39.81 -27.91
C THR A 4 21.06 -40.02 -27.52
N VAL A 5 20.82 -40.30 -26.24
CA VAL A 5 19.47 -40.29 -25.65
C VAL A 5 19.00 -38.83 -25.61
N SER A 6 18.29 -38.40 -26.65
CA SER A 6 17.55 -37.14 -26.67
C SER A 6 16.31 -37.30 -25.79
N LEU A 7 16.40 -36.90 -24.53
CA LEU A 7 15.24 -36.74 -23.65
C LEU A 7 14.38 -35.58 -24.16
N ASP A 8 13.43 -35.91 -25.02
CA ASP A 8 12.39 -35.00 -25.48
C ASP A 8 11.37 -34.78 -24.34
N THR A 9 11.70 -33.90 -23.40
CA THR A 9 10.74 -33.41 -22.40
C THR A 9 9.92 -32.29 -23.01
N THR A 10 8.94 -32.65 -23.85
CA THR A 10 7.84 -31.75 -24.24
C THR A 10 6.92 -31.51 -23.03
N VAL A 11 7.41 -30.75 -22.06
CA VAL A 11 6.56 -30.18 -21.01
C VAL A 11 5.62 -29.21 -21.70
N THR A 12 4.38 -29.67 -21.95
CA THR A 12 3.31 -28.89 -22.55
C THR A 12 3.10 -27.61 -21.73
N LYS A 13 3.65 -26.51 -22.25
CA LYS A 13 3.64 -25.19 -21.62
C LYS A 13 2.19 -24.68 -21.67
N ARG A 14 1.40 -24.98 -20.62
CA ARG A 14 -0.01 -24.60 -20.58
C ARG A 14 -0.18 -23.08 -20.76
N PRO A 15 -1.10 -22.65 -21.63
CA PRO A 15 -1.36 -21.23 -21.87
C PRO A 15 -1.95 -20.55 -20.62
N SER A 16 -1.67 -19.25 -20.55
CA SER A 16 -1.73 -18.34 -19.41
C SER A 16 -3.14 -18.03 -18.85
N ARG A 17 -3.95 -19.02 -18.49
CA ARG A 17 -5.27 -18.81 -17.84
C ARG A 17 -5.17 -18.18 -16.42
N ARG A 18 -3.97 -18.05 -15.85
CA ARG A 18 -3.73 -17.62 -14.46
C ARG A 18 -3.81 -16.10 -14.23
N PHE A 19 -3.85 -15.29 -15.29
CA PHE A 19 -3.87 -13.82 -15.16
C PHE A 19 -5.26 -13.26 -14.86
N VAL A 20 -6.30 -13.84 -15.44
CA VAL A 20 -7.68 -13.36 -15.28
C VAL A 20 -8.10 -13.35 -13.81
N THR A 21 -7.69 -14.35 -13.02
CA THR A 21 -8.06 -14.44 -11.60
C THR A 21 -7.39 -13.37 -10.73
N LEU A 22 -6.15 -12.97 -11.05
CA LEU A 22 -5.45 -11.92 -10.28
C LEU A 22 -5.98 -10.53 -10.63
N ASP A 23 -6.26 -10.29 -11.91
CA ASP A 23 -6.87 -9.03 -12.34
C ASP A 23 -8.32 -8.93 -11.83
N PHE A 24 -9.05 -10.05 -11.77
CA PHE A 24 -10.37 -10.13 -11.12
C PHE A 24 -10.29 -9.86 -9.62
N ALA A 25 -9.33 -10.46 -8.90
CA ALA A 25 -9.13 -10.19 -7.48
C ALA A 25 -8.78 -8.72 -7.21
N ARG A 26 -7.98 -8.10 -8.09
CA ARG A 26 -7.70 -6.66 -8.07
C ARG A 26 -8.98 -5.84 -8.27
N GLY A 27 -9.80 -6.20 -9.26
CA GLY A 27 -11.08 -5.54 -9.52
C GLY A 27 -12.06 -5.64 -8.35
N ILE A 28 -12.17 -6.81 -7.73
CA ILE A 28 -12.96 -7.02 -6.50
C ILE A 28 -12.43 -6.15 -5.36
N ALA A 29 -11.11 -6.08 -5.16
CA ALA A 29 -10.53 -5.26 -4.11
C ALA A 29 -10.87 -3.77 -4.29
N ILE A 30 -10.79 -3.25 -5.53
CA ILE A 30 -11.21 -1.88 -5.86
C ILE A 30 -12.71 -1.70 -5.60
N LEU A 31 -13.54 -2.64 -6.03
CA LEU A 31 -14.99 -2.57 -5.84
C LEU A 31 -15.36 -2.54 -4.35
N ILE A 32 -14.80 -3.44 -3.54
CA ILE A 32 -15.05 -3.48 -2.10
C ILE A 32 -14.54 -2.20 -1.43
N MET A 33 -13.34 -1.73 -1.79
CA MET A 33 -12.79 -0.46 -1.30
C MET A 33 -13.72 0.72 -1.61
N LEU A 34 -14.24 0.79 -2.85
CA LEU A 34 -15.19 1.82 -3.27
C LEU A 34 -16.48 1.76 -2.46
N ILE A 35 -17.07 0.57 -2.29
CA ILE A 35 -18.28 0.37 -1.49
C ILE A 35 -18.04 0.84 -0.05
N LEU A 36 -16.91 0.47 0.55
CA LEU A 36 -16.60 0.86 1.92
C LEU A 36 -16.34 2.36 2.06
N HIS A 37 -15.73 3.02 1.07
CA HIS A 37 -15.60 4.47 1.06
C HIS A 37 -16.96 5.15 0.94
N ILE A 38 -17.87 4.63 0.09
CA ILE A 38 -19.24 5.14 -0.01
C ILE A 38 -19.97 4.97 1.33
N VAL A 39 -19.89 3.79 1.96
CA VAL A 39 -20.49 3.55 3.28
C VAL A 39 -19.90 4.48 4.33
N LYS A 40 -18.57 4.66 4.35
CA LYS A 40 -17.88 5.59 5.24
C LYS A 40 -18.42 7.01 5.11
N HIS A 41 -18.62 7.48 3.88
CA HIS A 41 -19.15 8.81 3.60
C HIS A 41 -20.64 8.95 3.94
N ILE A 42 -21.47 7.96 3.60
CA ILE A 42 -22.90 8.00 3.90
C ILE A 42 -23.15 8.00 5.41
N LEU A 43 -22.36 7.23 6.16
CA LEU A 43 -22.49 7.16 7.61
C LEU A 43 -21.83 8.34 8.33
N ASP A 44 -21.06 9.19 7.63
CA ASP A 44 -20.22 10.22 8.24
C ASP A 44 -19.49 9.69 9.48
N THR A 45 -18.64 8.67 9.25
CA THR A 45 -18.00 7.96 10.34
C THR A 45 -17.18 8.85 11.25
N ASP A 46 -16.70 9.98 10.74
CA ASP A 46 -15.88 10.90 11.53
C ASP A 46 -16.75 11.62 12.57
N THR A 47 -17.94 12.10 12.18
CA THR A 47 -18.93 12.67 13.10
C THR A 47 -19.44 11.60 14.08
N LEU A 48 -19.83 10.42 13.59
CA LEU A 48 -20.25 9.32 14.45
C LEU A 48 -19.17 8.95 15.48
N MET A 49 -17.90 8.89 15.08
CA MET A 49 -16.81 8.58 15.99
C MET A 49 -16.53 9.69 17.01
N SER A 50 -16.79 10.96 16.65
CA SER A 50 -16.66 12.08 17.58
C SER A 50 -17.78 12.11 18.63
N ASP A 51 -18.96 11.60 18.28
CA ASP A 51 -20.13 11.52 19.16
C ASP A 51 -20.16 10.24 20.01
N VAL A 52 -19.45 9.18 19.59
CA VAL A 52 -19.33 7.95 20.36
C VAL A 52 -18.54 8.23 21.64
N ASN A 53 -19.27 8.39 22.71
CA ASN A 53 -18.71 8.51 24.04
C ASN A 53 -18.22 7.12 24.49
N ILE A 54 -16.90 6.95 24.50
CA ILE A 54 -16.20 5.72 24.93
C ILE A 54 -16.67 5.26 26.32
N VAL A 55 -17.13 6.18 27.16
CA VAL A 55 -17.61 5.92 28.51
C VAL A 55 -18.97 5.23 28.53
N THR A 56 -19.91 5.70 27.72
CA THR A 56 -21.28 5.20 27.72
C THR A 56 -21.51 4.06 26.74
N GLU A 57 -20.71 3.98 25.67
CA GLU A 57 -20.88 3.01 24.58
C GLU A 57 -19.58 2.26 24.25
N PRO A 58 -18.95 1.56 25.22
CA PRO A 58 -17.62 0.99 25.05
C PRO A 58 -17.56 -0.10 23.96
N ILE A 59 -18.65 -0.85 23.76
CA ILE A 59 -18.72 -1.90 22.73
C ILE A 59 -18.79 -1.28 21.33
N ILE A 60 -19.56 -0.21 21.16
CA ILE A 60 -19.69 0.49 19.88
C ILE A 60 -18.37 1.18 19.54
N ALA A 61 -17.76 1.88 20.51
CA ALA A 61 -16.44 2.50 20.37
C ALA A 61 -15.36 1.48 19.99
N LEU A 62 -15.29 0.36 20.72
CA LEU A 62 -14.31 -0.70 20.45
C LEU A 62 -14.55 -1.35 19.07
N SER A 63 -15.82 -1.62 18.74
CA SER A 63 -16.18 -2.19 17.44
C SER A 63 -15.80 -1.24 16.32
N ALA A 64 -16.08 0.05 16.46
CA ALA A 64 -15.76 1.06 15.47
C ALA A 64 -14.22 1.22 15.32
N MET A 65 -13.46 1.19 16.42
CA MET A 65 -11.99 1.20 16.41
C MET A 65 -11.34 -0.04 15.80
N ILE A 66 -12.04 -1.17 15.72
CA ILE A 66 -11.50 -2.40 15.11
C ILE A 66 -11.99 -2.51 13.66
N ILE A 67 -13.28 -2.30 13.44
CA ILE A 67 -13.97 -2.52 12.18
C ILE A 67 -13.59 -1.44 11.15
N ILE A 68 -13.54 -0.17 11.54
CA ILE A 68 -13.21 0.92 10.61
C ILE A 68 -11.75 0.81 10.12
N PRO A 69 -10.74 0.61 10.98
CA PRO A 69 -9.37 0.36 10.52
C PRO A 69 -9.21 -0.95 9.76
N PHE A 70 -9.98 -2.00 10.08
CA PHE A 70 -9.96 -3.25 9.33
C PHE A 70 -10.47 -3.06 7.89
N PHE A 71 -11.57 -2.34 7.72
CA PHE A 71 -12.13 -2.03 6.41
C PHE A 71 -11.33 -0.96 5.65
N GLY A 72 -10.73 0.00 6.37
CA GLY A 72 -9.71 0.91 5.82
C GLY A 72 -8.40 0.19 5.43
N GLY A 73 -8.09 -0.93 6.08
CA GLY A 73 -6.91 -1.75 5.85
C GLY A 73 -6.93 -2.56 4.55
N LEU A 74 -8.01 -2.50 3.76
CA LEU A 74 -8.06 -3.18 2.46
C LEU A 74 -7.04 -2.65 1.44
N ALA A 75 -6.50 -1.45 1.65
CA ALA A 75 -5.37 -0.95 0.87
C ALA A 75 -4.16 -1.90 0.92
N GLY A 76 -3.89 -2.50 2.07
CA GLY A 76 -2.85 -3.54 2.21
C GLY A 76 -3.15 -4.76 1.34
N PHE A 77 -4.39 -5.24 1.33
CA PHE A 77 -4.81 -6.35 0.47
C PHE A 77 -4.69 -6.00 -1.03
N PHE A 78 -5.13 -4.80 -1.40
CA PHE A 78 -5.03 -4.29 -2.76
C PHE A 78 -3.56 -4.19 -3.22
N LEU A 79 -2.67 -3.74 -2.34
CA LEU A 79 -1.22 -3.69 -2.58
C LEU A 79 -0.62 -5.11 -2.72
N ILE A 80 -1.03 -6.07 -1.90
CA ILE A 80 -0.60 -7.48 -2.03
C ILE A 80 -1.00 -8.04 -3.40
N ALA A 81 -2.28 -7.90 -3.78
CA ALA A 81 -2.80 -8.40 -5.05
C ALA A 81 -2.11 -7.74 -6.25
N SER A 82 -1.92 -6.41 -6.18
CA SER A 82 -1.23 -5.64 -7.21
C SER A 82 0.24 -6.05 -7.36
N SER A 83 0.95 -6.20 -6.24
CA SER A 83 2.36 -6.63 -6.23
C SER A 83 2.53 -8.08 -6.71
N ALA A 84 1.64 -8.98 -6.32
CA ALA A 84 1.63 -10.37 -6.78
C ALA A 84 1.42 -10.45 -8.30
N SER A 85 0.41 -9.77 -8.83
CA SER A 85 0.15 -9.72 -10.28
C SER A 85 1.32 -9.10 -11.05
N ASN A 86 1.91 -8.01 -10.54
CA ASN A 86 3.09 -7.42 -11.16
C ASN A 86 4.28 -8.40 -11.20
N MET A 87 4.54 -9.09 -10.09
CA MET A 87 5.61 -10.08 -10.00
C MET A 87 5.41 -11.26 -10.95
N VAL A 88 4.17 -11.75 -11.10
CA VAL A 88 3.85 -12.79 -12.09
C VAL A 88 4.13 -12.30 -13.52
N SER A 89 3.76 -11.06 -13.83
CA SER A 89 4.04 -10.45 -15.14
C SER A 89 5.54 -10.36 -15.42
N MET A 90 6.32 -9.97 -14.41
CA MET A 90 7.79 -9.91 -14.47
C MET A 90 8.42 -11.28 -14.68
N TYR A 91 7.99 -12.30 -13.93
CA TYR A 91 8.44 -13.69 -14.13
C TYR A 91 8.16 -14.20 -15.54
N ARG A 92 6.96 -13.92 -16.06
CA ARG A 92 6.59 -14.30 -17.43
C ARG A 92 7.51 -13.62 -18.46
N ASP A 93 7.83 -12.35 -18.26
CA ASP A 93 8.73 -11.61 -19.15
C ASP A 93 10.15 -12.20 -19.12
N LEU A 94 10.66 -12.60 -17.95
CA LEU A 94 11.94 -13.30 -17.80
C LEU A 94 11.92 -14.70 -18.44
N GLU A 95 10.83 -15.46 -18.29
CA GLU A 95 10.65 -16.78 -18.91
C GLU A 95 10.53 -16.72 -20.44
N LYS A 96 10.14 -15.55 -20.98
CA LYS A 96 10.17 -15.25 -22.42
C LYS A 96 11.55 -14.81 -22.92
N GLY A 97 12.56 -14.76 -22.05
CA GLY A 97 13.92 -14.36 -22.39
C GLY A 97 14.11 -12.85 -22.54
N LYS A 98 13.18 -12.02 -22.05
CA LYS A 98 13.39 -10.56 -22.06
C LYS A 98 14.56 -10.19 -21.16
N SER A 99 15.30 -9.15 -21.55
CA SER A 99 16.43 -8.68 -20.77
C SER A 99 15.96 -8.07 -19.44
N VAL A 100 16.75 -8.30 -18.38
CA VAL A 100 16.50 -7.75 -17.04
C VAL A 100 16.41 -6.22 -17.07
N ARG A 101 17.25 -5.56 -17.89
CA ARG A 101 17.22 -4.10 -18.06
C ARG A 101 15.90 -3.61 -18.66
N SER A 102 15.40 -4.29 -19.69
CA SER A 102 14.10 -3.97 -20.28
C SER A 102 12.97 -4.13 -19.27
N LEU A 103 13.06 -5.16 -18.42
CA LEU A 103 12.11 -5.38 -17.35
C LEU A 103 12.13 -4.25 -16.32
N ILE A 104 13.30 -3.85 -15.83
CA ILE A 104 13.43 -2.73 -14.86
C ILE A 104 12.85 -1.46 -15.48
N LEU A 105 13.24 -1.13 -16.71
CA LEU A 105 12.79 0.07 -17.40
C LEU A 105 11.26 0.09 -17.56
N LYS A 106 10.65 -1.04 -17.94
CA LYS A 106 9.19 -1.18 -18.04
C LYS A 106 8.50 -0.92 -16.70
N GLN A 107 9.07 -1.40 -15.60
CA GLN A 107 8.50 -1.22 -14.26
C GLN A 107 8.64 0.23 -13.77
N ILE A 108 9.80 0.85 -14.01
CA ILE A 108 10.03 2.26 -13.69
C ILE A 108 9.06 3.14 -14.48
N ILE A 109 8.99 2.98 -15.80
CA ILE A 109 8.10 3.78 -16.66
C ILE A 109 6.63 3.54 -16.29
N GLY A 110 6.21 2.27 -16.15
CA GLY A 110 4.84 1.93 -15.77
C GLY A 110 4.46 2.49 -14.39
N GLY A 111 5.37 2.43 -13.44
CA GLY A 111 5.18 3.02 -12.11
C GLY A 111 5.10 4.55 -12.13
N PHE A 112 5.93 5.24 -12.92
CA PHE A 112 5.84 6.70 -13.09
C PHE A 112 4.55 7.13 -13.80
N ILE A 113 4.12 6.40 -14.82
CA ILE A 113 2.83 6.66 -15.47
C ILE A 113 1.69 6.51 -14.45
N LEU A 114 1.73 5.46 -13.63
CA LEU A 114 0.74 5.25 -12.58
C LEU A 114 0.80 6.35 -11.49
N LEU A 115 2.00 6.83 -11.15
CA LEU A 115 2.18 7.92 -10.19
C LEU A 115 1.57 9.22 -10.71
N ILE A 116 1.85 9.60 -11.97
CA ILE A 116 1.26 10.77 -12.61
C ILE A 116 -0.26 10.63 -12.68
N PHE A 117 -0.76 9.44 -13.03
CA PHE A 117 -2.19 9.17 -13.01
C PHE A 117 -2.79 9.37 -11.62
N ALA A 118 -2.14 8.89 -10.56
CA ALA A 118 -2.58 9.11 -9.18
C ALA A 118 -2.64 10.60 -8.82
N MET A 119 -1.62 11.37 -9.21
CA MET A 119 -1.59 12.82 -8.97
C MET A 119 -2.72 13.56 -9.69
N ILE A 120 -3.01 13.16 -10.94
CA ILE A 120 -4.14 13.73 -11.70
C ILE A 120 -5.47 13.33 -11.06
N CYS A 121 -5.59 12.09 -10.58
CA CYS A 121 -6.78 11.66 -9.86
C CYS A 121 -6.98 12.51 -8.60
N GLU A 122 -5.99 12.65 -7.73
CA GLU A 122 -6.18 13.40 -6.48
C GLU A 122 -6.36 14.91 -6.70
N GLY A 123 -5.64 15.49 -7.66
CA GLY A 123 -5.76 16.92 -7.97
C GLY A 123 -7.04 17.27 -8.71
N PHE A 124 -7.48 16.43 -9.65
CA PHE A 124 -8.48 16.81 -10.64
C PHE A 124 -9.74 15.94 -10.60
N THR A 125 -9.66 14.64 -10.85
CA THR A 125 -10.85 13.81 -11.10
C THR A 125 -11.43 13.14 -9.85
N GLY A 126 -10.70 13.13 -8.75
CA GLY A 126 -11.08 12.48 -7.50
C GLY A 126 -12.23 13.21 -6.81
N TYR A 127 -12.86 12.54 -5.85
CA TYR A 127 -13.99 13.08 -5.08
C TYR A 127 -13.66 14.43 -4.42
N TRP A 128 -12.44 14.56 -3.92
CA TRP A 128 -11.93 15.79 -3.32
C TRP A 128 -11.08 16.64 -4.28
N GLY A 129 -10.95 16.23 -5.54
CA GLY A 129 -10.25 16.98 -6.58
C GLY A 129 -11.12 18.11 -7.14
N ALA A 130 -10.57 18.89 -8.07
CA ALA A 130 -11.29 20.05 -8.62
C ALA A 130 -12.63 19.70 -9.31
N LEU A 131 -12.72 18.59 -10.04
CA LEU A 131 -14.00 18.15 -10.63
C LEU A 131 -14.95 17.62 -9.56
N GLY A 132 -14.45 16.92 -8.54
CA GLY A 132 -15.27 16.48 -7.42
C GLY A 132 -15.91 17.66 -6.69
N ASP A 133 -15.13 18.69 -6.39
CA ASP A 133 -15.60 19.93 -5.77
C ASP A 133 -16.63 20.67 -6.66
N PHE A 134 -16.43 20.68 -7.98
CA PHE A 134 -17.43 21.19 -8.92
C PHE A 134 -18.76 20.44 -8.82
N PHE A 135 -18.74 19.11 -8.75
CA PHE A 135 -19.95 18.31 -8.63
C PHE A 135 -20.65 18.47 -7.28
N LEU A 136 -19.89 18.68 -6.20
CA LEU A 136 -20.45 18.98 -4.88
C LEU A 136 -21.14 20.35 -4.84
N ASN A 137 -20.67 21.30 -5.65
CA ASN A 137 -21.18 22.67 -5.72
C ASN A 137 -22.02 22.94 -6.99
N MET A 138 -22.64 21.92 -7.62
CA MET A 138 -23.45 22.13 -8.83
C MET A 138 -24.59 23.14 -8.65
N ASN A 139 -25.12 23.28 -7.43
CA ASN A 139 -26.14 24.27 -7.08
C ASN A 139 -25.59 25.71 -7.03
N ASN A 140 -24.28 25.88 -6.88
CA ASN A 140 -23.59 27.17 -6.92
C ASN A 140 -22.19 27.02 -7.56
N PRO A 141 -22.09 26.95 -8.90
CA PRO A 141 -20.81 26.72 -9.58
C PRO A 141 -19.73 27.76 -9.26
N ALA A 142 -20.13 28.98 -8.87
CA ALA A 142 -19.19 30.04 -8.47
C ALA A 142 -18.47 29.74 -7.14
N ALA A 143 -18.99 28.82 -6.32
CA ALA A 143 -18.33 28.35 -5.10
C ALA A 143 -17.24 27.30 -5.37
N THR A 144 -17.14 26.79 -6.61
CA THR A 144 -16.14 25.78 -6.98
C THR A 144 -14.72 26.32 -6.80
N ASN A 145 -13.92 25.64 -5.99
CA ASN A 145 -12.54 25.96 -5.75
C ASN A 145 -11.61 25.20 -6.72
N TRP A 146 -11.45 25.75 -7.92
CA TRP A 146 -10.52 25.22 -8.93
C TRP A 146 -9.04 25.21 -8.46
N ALA A 147 -8.69 25.99 -7.44
CA ALA A 147 -7.33 26.02 -6.91
C ALA A 147 -6.96 24.73 -6.17
N ILE A 148 -7.92 23.84 -5.87
CA ILE A 148 -7.67 22.51 -5.31
C ILE A 148 -6.68 21.71 -6.17
N ALA A 149 -6.82 21.79 -7.50
CA ALA A 149 -5.93 21.09 -8.43
C ALA A 149 -4.45 21.50 -8.30
N LEU A 150 -4.17 22.70 -7.77
CA LEU A 150 -2.81 23.22 -7.66
C LEU A 150 -2.03 22.66 -6.47
N TRP A 151 -2.69 22.08 -5.47
CA TRP A 151 -2.03 21.54 -4.27
C TRP A 151 -2.38 20.08 -3.98
N ARG A 152 -3.61 19.66 -4.28
CA ARG A 152 -4.08 18.32 -3.91
C ARG A 152 -3.50 17.20 -4.79
N TRP A 153 -2.91 17.53 -5.93
CA TRP A 153 -2.20 16.58 -6.78
C TRP A 153 -1.10 15.79 -6.05
N ASN A 154 -0.53 16.33 -4.97
CA ASN A 154 0.50 15.67 -4.18
C ASN A 154 -0.06 14.98 -2.91
N HIS A 155 -1.37 14.98 -2.72
CA HIS A 155 -2.02 14.27 -1.62
C HIS A 155 -1.78 12.76 -1.80
N PHE A 156 -1.07 12.17 -0.84
CA PHE A 156 -0.55 10.82 -1.00
C PHE A 156 -1.57 9.80 -0.48
N GLU A 157 -1.93 8.88 -1.38
CA GLU A 157 -3.02 7.92 -1.22
C GLU A 157 -2.57 6.53 -1.71
N THR A 158 -3.41 5.51 -1.59
CA THR A 158 -3.06 4.12 -1.93
C THR A 158 -2.46 3.92 -3.31
N ILE A 159 -2.96 4.64 -4.32
CA ILE A 159 -2.45 4.52 -5.69
C ILE A 159 -0.99 5.01 -5.78
N HIS A 160 -0.64 6.06 -5.04
CA HIS A 160 0.74 6.56 -4.94
C HIS A 160 1.65 5.51 -4.29
N ALA A 161 1.21 4.92 -3.17
CA ALA A 161 1.94 3.86 -2.50
C ALA A 161 2.20 2.67 -3.43
N ILE A 162 1.20 2.26 -4.21
CA ILE A 162 1.32 1.18 -5.21
C ILE A 162 2.29 1.54 -6.33
N ALA A 163 2.20 2.76 -6.87
CA ALA A 163 3.12 3.22 -7.91
C ALA A 163 4.57 3.14 -7.44
N TRP A 164 4.86 3.66 -6.24
CA TRP A 164 6.19 3.58 -5.64
C TRP A 164 6.64 2.14 -5.37
N CYS A 165 5.75 1.30 -4.84
CA CYS A 165 6.04 -0.12 -4.63
C CYS A 165 6.35 -0.84 -5.95
N ILE A 166 5.67 -0.53 -7.05
CA ILE A 166 5.96 -1.08 -8.38
C ILE A 166 7.36 -0.68 -8.86
N ILE A 167 7.71 0.61 -8.74
CA ILE A 167 9.04 1.12 -9.12
C ILE A 167 10.13 0.40 -8.32
N ILE A 168 9.99 0.39 -7.00
CA ILE A 168 11.00 -0.15 -6.08
C ILE A 168 11.13 -1.68 -6.25
N ASN A 169 10.01 -2.42 -6.30
CA ASN A 169 10.04 -3.85 -6.58
C ASN A 169 10.62 -4.16 -7.96
N GLY A 170 10.31 -3.34 -8.96
CA GLY A 170 10.86 -3.47 -10.32
C GLY A 170 12.38 -3.44 -10.30
N ILE A 171 12.95 -2.44 -9.61
CA ILE A 171 14.39 -2.27 -9.43
C ILE A 171 14.97 -3.44 -8.63
N ILE A 172 14.44 -3.71 -7.44
CA ILE A 172 14.93 -4.76 -6.53
C ILE A 172 14.90 -6.12 -7.22
N HIS A 173 13.76 -6.51 -7.80
CA HIS A 173 13.65 -7.78 -8.49
C HIS A 173 14.59 -7.86 -9.69
N GLY A 174 14.72 -6.78 -10.46
CA GLY A 174 15.63 -6.72 -11.57
C GLY A 174 17.07 -6.97 -11.13
N LEU A 175 17.53 -6.27 -10.09
CA LEU A 175 18.86 -6.48 -9.50
C LEU A 175 19.05 -7.92 -9.00
N LEU A 176 18.07 -8.48 -8.29
CA LEU A 176 18.12 -9.86 -7.81
C LEU A 176 18.05 -10.89 -8.94
N SER A 177 17.52 -10.52 -10.10
CA SER A 177 17.37 -11.39 -11.28
C SER A 177 18.57 -11.35 -12.22
N MET A 178 19.53 -10.46 -11.98
CA MET A 178 20.76 -10.39 -12.76
C MET A 178 21.48 -11.75 -12.78
N ASN A 179 22.18 -12.03 -13.88
CA ASN A 179 22.93 -13.26 -14.10
C ASN A 179 22.08 -14.55 -13.97
N GLY A 180 20.77 -14.47 -14.28
CA GLY A 180 19.87 -15.62 -14.28
C GLY A 180 19.47 -16.13 -12.88
N ARG A 181 19.78 -15.39 -11.83
CA ARG A 181 19.48 -15.76 -10.43
C ARG A 181 17.98 -15.92 -10.14
N TRP A 182 17.10 -15.33 -10.96
CA TRP A 182 15.65 -15.48 -10.88
C TRP A 182 15.15 -16.93 -10.98
N LYS A 183 15.96 -17.82 -11.58
CA LYS A 183 15.70 -19.27 -11.62
C LYS A 183 15.76 -19.91 -10.23
N ASN A 184 16.56 -19.36 -9.31
CA ASN A 184 16.64 -19.83 -7.92
C ASN A 184 15.57 -19.16 -7.06
N ARG A 185 14.34 -19.66 -7.16
CA ARG A 185 13.17 -19.11 -6.48
C ARG A 185 13.30 -19.11 -4.96
N ARG A 186 13.94 -20.12 -4.36
CA ARG A 186 14.12 -20.20 -2.90
C ARG A 186 14.99 -19.04 -2.38
N LYS A 187 16.11 -18.76 -3.05
CA LYS A 187 16.97 -17.62 -2.70
C LYS A 187 16.22 -16.31 -2.88
N LEU A 188 15.48 -16.16 -3.97
CA LEU A 188 14.71 -14.94 -4.22
C LEU A 188 13.64 -14.69 -3.15
N ILE A 189 12.82 -15.69 -2.82
CA ILE A 189 11.82 -15.60 -1.74
C ILE A 189 12.49 -15.22 -0.41
N THR A 190 13.62 -15.85 -0.09
CA THR A 190 14.37 -15.56 1.14
C THR A 190 14.84 -14.10 1.17
N SER A 191 15.35 -13.57 0.05
CA SER A 191 15.72 -12.16 -0.06
C SER A 191 14.52 -11.24 0.19
N TYR A 192 13.34 -11.53 -0.38
CA TYR A 192 12.13 -10.74 -0.12
C TYR A 192 11.67 -10.81 1.34
N ILE A 193 11.78 -11.97 1.99
CA ILE A 193 11.47 -12.10 3.43
C ILE A 193 12.40 -11.22 4.26
N ILE A 194 13.72 -11.28 4.00
CA ILE A 194 14.70 -10.45 4.71
C ILE A 194 14.41 -8.97 4.49
N MET A 195 14.16 -8.55 3.23
CA MET A 195 13.84 -7.15 2.93
C MET A 195 12.53 -6.69 3.60
N ALA A 196 11.51 -7.56 3.71
CA ALA A 196 10.27 -7.23 4.42
C ALA A 196 10.52 -7.01 5.91
N VAL A 197 11.28 -7.87 6.56
CA VAL A 197 11.67 -7.71 7.97
C VAL A 197 12.48 -6.42 8.16
N VAL A 198 13.43 -6.14 7.27
CA VAL A 198 14.24 -4.91 7.32
C VAL A 198 13.37 -3.66 7.16
N VAL A 199 12.42 -3.64 6.23
CA VAL A 199 11.49 -2.50 6.06
C VAL A 199 10.66 -2.28 7.32
N VAL A 200 10.10 -3.34 7.91
CA VAL A 200 9.33 -3.21 9.17
C VAL A 200 10.22 -2.67 10.29
N ALA A 201 11.43 -3.22 10.48
CA ALA A 201 12.36 -2.76 11.50
C ALA A 201 12.82 -1.30 11.29
N LEU A 202 12.99 -0.89 10.03
CA LEU A 202 13.38 0.48 9.67
C LEU A 202 12.21 1.47 9.68
N THR A 203 10.96 1.03 9.85
CA THR A 203 9.79 1.92 9.78
C THR A 203 9.89 3.05 10.81
N LEU A 204 10.10 2.73 12.08
CA LEU A 204 10.21 3.73 13.14
C LEU A 204 11.46 4.64 12.99
N PRO A 205 12.68 4.10 12.75
CA PRO A 205 13.84 4.92 12.46
C PRO A 205 13.65 5.89 11.28
N VAL A 206 13.02 5.44 10.20
CA VAL A 206 12.74 6.28 9.03
C VAL A 206 11.79 7.41 9.40
N TRP A 207 10.74 7.14 10.16
CA TRP A 207 9.81 8.18 10.61
C TRP A 207 10.49 9.21 11.52
N ILE A 208 11.31 8.78 12.49
CA ILE A 208 12.09 9.68 13.35
C ILE A 208 13.09 10.52 12.52
N LEU A 209 13.71 9.92 11.50
CA LEU A 209 14.63 10.64 10.62
C LEU A 209 13.90 11.68 9.77
N VAL A 210 12.76 11.30 9.19
CA VAL A 210 11.89 12.19 8.42
C VAL A 210 11.44 13.36 9.29
N ASP A 211 11.07 13.11 10.55
CA ASP A 211 10.64 14.14 11.49
C ASP A 211 11.68 15.25 11.70
N LYS A 212 12.96 14.86 11.73
CA LYS A 212 14.06 15.81 11.89
C LYS A 212 14.38 16.59 10.62
N ILE A 213 14.10 16.04 9.44
CA ILE A 213 14.46 16.61 8.15
C ILE A 213 13.33 17.48 7.59
N VAL A 214 12.09 17.03 7.79
CA VAL A 214 10.88 17.69 7.29
C VAL A 214 10.24 18.38 8.49
N PRO A 215 10.42 19.72 8.64
CA PRO A 215 9.84 20.44 9.76
C PRO A 215 8.34 20.20 9.81
N GLY A 216 7.81 19.90 10.99
CA GLY A 216 6.38 19.70 11.19
C GLY A 216 5.85 18.32 10.78
N TYR A 217 6.61 17.25 10.87
CA TYR A 217 6.07 15.89 10.74
C TYR A 217 5.45 15.37 12.05
N PRO A 218 4.55 14.36 12.04
CA PRO A 218 3.69 14.01 10.91
C PRO A 218 2.81 15.22 10.56
N PHE A 219 2.78 15.56 9.26
CA PHE A 219 2.54 16.90 8.72
C PHE A 219 1.62 17.85 9.53
N THR A 220 2.20 18.96 9.94
CA THR A 220 1.55 20.11 10.54
C THR A 220 1.03 21.03 9.44
N VAL A 221 -0.01 21.75 9.80
CA VAL A 221 -0.49 22.91 9.05
C VAL A 221 0.48 24.06 9.35
N LEU A 222 1.24 24.55 8.37
CA LEU A 222 1.94 25.83 8.50
C LEU A 222 0.90 26.95 8.38
N GLU A 223 1.03 28.03 9.16
CA GLU A 223 0.31 29.27 8.84
C GLU A 223 0.98 29.95 7.64
N PRO A 224 0.24 30.32 6.57
CA PRO A 224 -1.19 30.14 6.36
C PRO A 224 -1.51 28.70 5.94
N LYS A 225 -2.60 28.13 6.50
CA LYS A 225 -3.00 26.72 6.55
C LYS A 225 -2.62 25.76 5.40
N ILE A 226 -1.35 25.56 5.11
CA ILE A 226 -0.86 24.71 4.03
C ILE A 226 -0.15 23.53 4.69
N LEU A 227 -0.59 22.32 4.34
CA LEU A 227 0.15 21.11 4.67
C LEU A 227 1.43 21.09 3.85
N ILE A 228 2.56 20.90 4.52
CA ILE A 228 3.90 20.77 3.89
C ILE A 228 3.92 19.62 2.86
N SER A 229 3.05 18.63 3.03
CA SER A 229 2.86 17.52 2.09
C SER A 229 2.16 17.90 0.79
N THR A 230 1.54 19.07 0.68
CA THR A 230 0.76 19.48 -0.49
C THR A 230 1.18 20.88 -0.95
N PRO A 231 2.39 21.04 -1.52
CA PRO A 231 2.82 22.35 -2.01
C PRO A 231 1.89 22.83 -3.13
N ARG A 232 1.57 24.12 -3.11
CA ARG A 232 0.69 24.76 -4.09
C ARG A 232 1.48 25.34 -5.28
N ILE A 233 1.14 24.88 -6.46
CA ILE A 233 1.74 25.40 -7.70
C ILE A 233 1.43 26.91 -7.82
N GLY A 234 2.47 27.71 -8.01
CA GLY A 234 2.39 29.17 -8.14
C GLY A 234 2.62 29.95 -6.84
N PHE A 235 2.78 29.27 -5.71
CA PHE A 235 3.07 29.90 -4.41
C PHE A 235 4.42 29.43 -3.86
N GLU A 236 4.64 28.11 -3.80
CA GLU A 236 5.87 27.50 -3.30
C GLU A 236 6.98 27.51 -4.35
N THR A 237 8.22 27.37 -3.88
CA THR A 237 9.40 27.34 -4.76
C THR A 237 9.38 26.11 -5.66
N PHE A 238 10.01 26.22 -6.83
CA PHE A 238 10.15 25.08 -7.76
C PHE A 238 10.73 23.84 -7.08
N TRP A 239 11.72 24.02 -6.20
CA TRP A 239 12.36 22.91 -5.48
C TRP A 239 11.43 22.24 -4.47
N GLU A 240 10.52 22.98 -3.85
CA GLU A 240 9.51 22.44 -2.95
C GLU A 240 8.49 21.57 -3.69
N ILE A 241 8.04 22.03 -4.85
CA ILE A 241 7.12 21.29 -5.71
C ILE A 241 7.76 19.97 -6.19
N ILE A 242 9.02 20.03 -6.65
CA ILE A 242 9.70 18.83 -7.18
C ILE A 242 10.07 17.83 -6.09
N ARG A 243 10.46 18.27 -4.90
CA ARG A 243 10.88 17.35 -3.81
C ARG A 243 9.70 16.65 -3.14
N ALA A 244 8.53 17.30 -3.09
CA ALA A 244 7.41 16.83 -2.27
C ALA A 244 6.90 15.42 -2.64
N PRO A 245 6.77 15.04 -3.92
CA PRO A 245 6.39 13.67 -4.30
C PRO A 245 7.33 12.59 -3.78
N PHE A 246 8.62 12.90 -3.61
CA PHE A 246 9.64 11.97 -3.13
C PHE A 246 9.69 11.93 -1.59
N LEU A 247 9.46 13.07 -0.93
CA LEU A 247 9.40 13.13 0.53
C LEU A 247 8.12 12.50 1.07
N ASN A 248 6.97 12.72 0.41
CA ASN A 248 5.68 12.14 0.82
C ASN A 248 5.71 10.62 0.84
N VAL A 249 6.55 9.98 0.02
CA VAL A 249 6.77 8.53 0.07
C VAL A 249 7.11 8.04 1.47
N PHE A 250 7.96 8.77 2.18
CA PHE A 250 8.43 8.39 3.51
C PHE A 250 7.58 8.98 4.62
N ALA A 251 6.93 10.10 4.32
CA ALA A 251 6.37 10.98 5.33
C ALA A 251 4.82 11.04 5.33
N SER A 252 4.15 10.47 4.31
CA SER A 252 2.69 10.56 4.15
C SER A 252 1.94 10.24 5.45
N PRO A 253 0.90 11.02 5.83
CA PRO A 253 0.07 10.67 6.97
C PRO A 253 -0.80 9.44 6.64
N ILE A 254 -1.07 9.22 5.36
CA ILE A 254 -1.91 8.16 4.83
C ILE A 254 -1.00 7.24 4.01
N GLU A 255 -0.84 6.01 4.48
CA GLU A 255 -0.17 4.93 3.75
C GLU A 255 1.27 5.19 3.29
N PRO A 256 2.17 5.66 4.19
CA PRO A 256 3.57 5.85 3.83
C PRO A 256 4.21 4.54 3.36
N LEU A 257 5.23 4.65 2.51
CA LEU A 257 5.96 3.50 1.95
C LEU A 257 6.51 2.58 3.04
N PHE A 258 6.86 3.11 4.20
CA PHE A 258 7.19 2.31 5.38
C PHE A 258 5.97 2.35 6.31
N PRO A 259 5.27 1.22 6.54
CA PRO A 259 5.66 -0.17 6.27
C PRO A 259 5.08 -0.78 4.97
N TYR A 260 4.33 -0.06 4.14
CA TYR A 260 3.61 -0.64 2.99
C TYR A 260 4.51 -1.40 1.99
N LEU A 261 5.77 -1.03 1.84
CA LEU A 261 6.75 -1.75 1.03
C LEU A 261 6.97 -3.18 1.50
N ALA A 262 6.88 -3.46 2.81
CA ALA A 262 6.95 -4.82 3.34
C ALA A 262 5.73 -5.64 2.89
N ILE A 263 4.54 -5.04 2.90
CA ILE A 263 3.30 -5.65 2.38
C ILE A 263 3.46 -5.95 0.88
N SER A 264 4.07 -5.04 0.14
CA SER A 264 4.38 -5.23 -1.27
C SER A 264 5.39 -6.37 -1.52
N PHE A 265 6.38 -6.54 -0.66
CA PHE A 265 7.29 -7.69 -0.70
C PHE A 265 6.58 -9.01 -0.40
N VAL A 266 5.62 -9.03 0.53
CA VAL A 266 4.75 -10.20 0.75
C VAL A 266 3.96 -10.53 -0.51
N GLY A 267 3.35 -9.53 -1.16
CA GLY A 267 2.69 -9.72 -2.45
C GLY A 267 3.64 -10.27 -3.53
N SER A 268 4.88 -9.77 -3.59
CA SER A 268 5.91 -10.29 -4.48
C SER A 268 6.28 -11.75 -4.19
N ILE A 269 6.37 -12.16 -2.92
CA ILE A 269 6.59 -13.57 -2.53
C ILE A 269 5.46 -14.45 -3.04
N ILE A 270 4.21 -14.04 -2.82
CA ILE A 270 3.04 -14.74 -3.34
C ILE A 270 3.13 -14.86 -4.86
N GLY A 271 3.47 -13.75 -5.54
CA GLY A 271 3.70 -13.70 -6.98
C GLY A 271 4.74 -14.72 -7.47
N ILE A 272 5.89 -14.80 -6.81
CA ILE A 272 6.94 -15.78 -7.13
C ILE A 272 6.41 -17.23 -6.99
N ILE A 273 5.65 -17.50 -5.93
CA ILE A 273 5.12 -18.84 -5.62
C ILE A 273 4.03 -19.24 -6.61
N ILE A 274 3.15 -18.32 -6.99
CA ILE A 274 2.13 -18.58 -8.00
C ILE A 274 2.69 -18.54 -9.43
N SER A 275 3.91 -18.09 -9.66
CA SER A 275 4.59 -18.31 -10.96
C SER A 275 5.15 -19.72 -11.10
N GLN A 276 5.05 -20.57 -10.06
CA GLN A 276 5.56 -21.93 -10.12
C GLN A 276 4.59 -22.91 -10.81
N PRO A 277 5.14 -23.99 -11.44
CA PRO A 277 4.35 -25.15 -11.84
C PRO A 277 3.53 -25.65 -10.65
N LYS A 278 2.30 -26.08 -10.90
CA LYS A 278 1.34 -26.44 -9.84
C LYS A 278 1.88 -27.53 -8.92
N GLU A 279 2.69 -28.43 -9.48
CA GLU A 279 3.30 -29.58 -8.81
C GLU A 279 4.34 -29.16 -7.76
N LYS A 280 4.88 -27.94 -7.88
CA LYS A 280 5.88 -27.39 -6.93
C LYS A 280 5.29 -26.45 -5.89
N ILE A 281 4.00 -26.13 -6.01
CA ILE A 281 3.33 -25.25 -5.05
C ILE A 281 2.94 -26.09 -3.85
N ASP A 282 3.44 -25.72 -2.66
CA ASP A 282 3.01 -26.33 -1.41
C ASP A 282 1.50 -26.10 -1.21
N ILE A 283 0.73 -27.17 -1.13
CA ILE A 283 -0.73 -27.14 -0.89
C ILE A 283 -1.05 -26.42 0.43
N ASN A 284 -0.13 -26.46 1.40
CA ASN A 284 -0.29 -25.78 2.68
C ASN A 284 0.11 -24.31 2.64
N PHE A 285 0.64 -23.80 1.51
CA PHE A 285 1.07 -22.41 1.42
C PHE A 285 -0.05 -21.39 1.74
N PRO A 286 -1.27 -21.48 1.17
CA PRO A 286 -2.35 -20.56 1.51
C PRO A 286 -2.71 -20.62 3.01
N ARG A 287 -2.73 -21.82 3.59
CA ARG A 287 -2.99 -22.02 5.03
C ARG A 287 -1.91 -21.37 5.89
N LYS A 288 -0.63 -21.55 5.54
CA LYS A 288 0.50 -20.92 6.25
C LYS A 288 0.43 -19.39 6.16
N MET A 289 0.18 -18.84 4.97
CA MET A 289 0.03 -17.40 4.77
C MET A 289 -1.15 -16.83 5.57
N PHE A 290 -2.28 -17.54 5.58
CA PHE A 290 -3.44 -17.17 6.40
C PHE A 290 -3.10 -17.18 7.89
N LEU A 291 -2.42 -18.22 8.40
CA LEU A 291 -2.02 -18.29 9.81
C LEU A 291 -1.03 -17.19 10.19
N ILE A 292 -0.07 -16.85 9.31
CA ILE A 292 0.85 -15.73 9.53
C ILE A 292 0.06 -14.41 9.60
N GLY A 293 -0.83 -14.17 8.63
CA GLY A 293 -1.68 -12.99 8.60
C GLY A 293 -2.59 -12.88 9.82
N LEU A 294 -3.20 -13.99 10.25
CA LEU A 294 -4.02 -14.06 11.45
C LEU A 294 -3.20 -13.78 12.71
N THR A 295 -1.98 -14.32 12.80
CA THR A 295 -1.08 -14.07 13.93
C THR A 295 -0.69 -12.59 14.00
N MET A 296 -0.34 -11.99 12.85
CA MET A 296 -0.05 -10.54 12.77
C MET A 296 -1.26 -9.70 13.17
N PHE A 297 -2.45 -10.06 12.68
CA PHE A 297 -3.71 -9.39 13.04
C PHE A 297 -3.99 -9.47 14.55
N LEU A 298 -3.92 -10.66 15.14
CA LEU A 298 -4.12 -10.85 16.58
C LEU A 298 -3.07 -10.10 17.42
N SER A 299 -1.80 -10.08 16.98
CA SER A 299 -0.76 -9.31 17.65
C SER A 299 -1.03 -7.80 17.62
N GLY A 300 -1.52 -7.28 16.49
CA GLY A 300 -1.96 -5.89 16.35
C GLY A 300 -3.15 -5.57 17.26
N LEU A 301 -4.13 -6.47 17.33
CA LEU A 301 -5.29 -6.34 18.20
C LEU A 301 -4.88 -6.28 19.69
N ILE A 302 -3.98 -7.15 20.13
CA ILE A 302 -3.42 -7.12 21.48
C ILE A 302 -2.72 -5.79 21.75
N GLY A 303 -1.94 -5.29 20.78
CA GLY A 303 -1.30 -3.99 20.87
C GLY A 303 -2.29 -2.83 21.05
N ILE A 304 -3.39 -2.84 20.29
CA ILE A 304 -4.47 -1.85 20.42
C ILE A 304 -5.09 -1.91 21.82
N VAL A 305 -5.44 -3.10 22.31
CA VAL A 305 -6.00 -3.29 23.66
C VAL A 305 -5.04 -2.76 24.72
N PHE A 306 -3.74 -3.04 24.60
CA PHE A 306 -2.73 -2.53 25.52
C PHE A 306 -2.63 -1.00 25.51
N VAL A 307 -2.67 -0.38 24.33
CA VAL A 307 -2.66 1.10 24.21
C VAL A 307 -3.91 1.69 24.85
N ILE A 308 -5.09 1.15 24.56
CA ILE A 308 -6.37 1.61 25.14
C ILE A 308 -6.33 1.49 26.67
N ALA A 309 -5.88 0.35 27.20
CA ALA A 309 -5.77 0.15 28.64
C ALA A 309 -4.83 1.17 29.29
N ASN A 310 -3.67 1.44 28.69
CA ASN A 310 -2.72 2.44 29.20
C ASN A 310 -3.29 3.86 29.16
N VAL A 311 -4.00 4.22 28.09
CA VAL A 311 -4.67 5.52 28.00
C VAL A 311 -5.75 5.63 29.08
N ALA A 312 -6.58 4.60 29.25
CA ALA A 312 -7.64 4.56 30.26
C ALA A 312 -7.10 4.66 31.70
N ILE A 313 -5.96 4.04 32.00
CA ILE A 313 -5.30 4.18 33.31
C ILE A 313 -4.79 5.62 33.49
N LYS A 314 -4.10 6.19 32.50
CA LYS A 314 -3.52 7.53 32.59
C LYS A 314 -4.56 8.65 32.70
N THR A 315 -5.74 8.47 32.10
CA THR A 315 -6.84 9.44 32.18
C THR A 315 -7.69 9.27 33.44
N GLY A 316 -7.34 8.35 34.35
CA GLY A 316 -8.09 8.07 35.57
C GLY A 316 -9.40 7.32 35.33
N PHE A 317 -9.57 6.75 34.14
CA PHE A 317 -10.78 6.07 33.71
C PHE A 317 -10.91 4.66 34.29
N LEU A 318 -9.78 3.94 34.37
CA LEU A 318 -9.66 2.76 35.21
C LEU A 318 -9.10 3.23 36.54
N VAL A 319 -9.98 3.45 37.52
CA VAL A 319 -9.55 3.52 38.92
C VAL A 319 -8.92 2.15 39.19
N THR A 320 -7.58 2.12 39.26
CA THR A 320 -6.91 1.05 39.97
C THR A 320 -7.49 1.09 41.36
N GLY A 321 -8.47 0.22 41.63
CA GLY A 321 -9.02 0.10 42.96
C GLY A 321 -7.82 0.00 43.89
N ASP A 322 -7.75 0.92 44.85
CA ASP A 322 -6.85 0.79 45.98
C ASP A 322 -7.25 -0.52 46.67
N ILE A 323 -6.65 -1.62 46.22
CA ILE A 323 -6.57 -2.85 46.98
C ILE A 323 -5.54 -2.52 48.07
N MET A 324 -6.03 -1.86 49.11
CA MET A 324 -5.44 -1.94 50.45
C MET A 324 -5.64 -3.35 50.99
#